data_AF-A0A2N1USX4-F1
#
_entry.id   AF-A0A2N1USX4-F1
#
_cell.length_a   1.000
_cell.length_b   1.000
_cell.length_c   1.000
_cell.angle_alpha   90.00
_cell.angle_beta   90.00
_cell.angle_gamma   90.00
#
_symmetry.space_group_name_H-M   'P 1'
#
loop_
_entity.id
_entity.type
_entity.pdbx_description
1 polymer ?
#
loop_
_entity_poly.entity_id
_entity_poly.type
_entity_poly.pdbx_seq_one_letter_code
_entity_poly.pdbx_strand_id
1 'polypeptide(L)' 'MTTLCPHCRLAQTLSTPDPETRLEYCPGCGMAWLAFGRKQPQVYAQLETQLRQWEERLARRQDQTVLSQHP' A
#
# COMPACT_ATOMS: atom_id res chain seq x y z
N MET A 1 -15.85 -11.54 8.63
CA MET A 1 -14.86 -10.90 9.50
C MET A 1 -15.56 -9.76 10.21
N THR A 2 -15.64 -9.82 11.54
CA THR A 2 -16.31 -8.80 12.35
C THR A 2 -15.23 -7.88 12.92
N THR A 3 -15.18 -6.61 12.49
CA THR A 3 -14.21 -5.65 13.02
C THR A 3 -14.67 -5.16 14.38
N LEU A 4 -13.79 -5.18 15.38
CA LEU A 4 -14.06 -4.62 16.71
C LEU A 4 -13.77 -3.12 16.72
N CYS A 5 -14.59 -2.35 17.43
CA CYS A 5 -14.30 -0.94 17.64
C CYS A 5 -12.97 -0.76 18.42
N PRO A 6 -12.02 0.06 17.94
CA PRO A 6 -10.74 0.26 18.62
C PRO A 6 -10.89 0.96 19.98
N HIS A 7 -11.99 1.67 20.20
CA HIS A 7 -12.25 2.41 21.44
C HIS A 7 -12.96 1.56 22.50
N CYS A 8 -14.13 1.01 22.17
CA CYS A 8 -14.98 0.30 23.15
C CYS A 8 -15.02 -1.22 22.97
N ARG A 9 -14.32 -1.78 21.96
CA ARG A 9 -14.25 -3.21 21.64
C ARG A 9 -15.57 -3.91 21.31
N LEU A 10 -16.64 -3.15 21.06
CA LEU A 10 -17.91 -3.71 20.59
C LEU A 10 -17.78 -4.26 19.16
N ALA A 11 -18.46 -5.39 18.91
CA ALA A 11 -18.40 -6.13 17.64
C ALA A 11 -19.34 -5.59 16.55
N GLN A 12 -20.08 -4.51 16.83
CA GLN A 12 -21.00 -3.90 15.87
C GLN A 12 -20.31 -2.72 15.21
N THR A 13 -19.91 -2.90 13.95
CA THR A 13 -19.33 -1.85 13.13
C THR A 13 -20.08 -1.77 11.81
N LEU A 14 -20.56 -0.58 11.47
CA LEU A 14 -21.18 -0.30 10.17
C LEU A 14 -20.07 0.18 9.23
N SER A 15 -20.17 -0.15 7.93
CA SER A 15 -19.17 0.26 6.94
C SER A 15 -19.83 0.94 5.75
N THR A 16 -19.15 1.94 5.18
CA THR A 16 -19.50 2.49 3.88
C THR A 16 -19.26 1.44 2.77
N PRO A 17 -20.04 1.47 1.67
CA PRO A 17 -19.89 0.53 0.55
C PRO A 17 -18.67 0.83 -0.34
N ASP A 18 -17.96 1.93 -0.10
CA ASP A 18 -16.80 2.34 -0.89
C ASP A 18 -15.60 1.40 -0.66
N PRO A 19 -15.09 0.75 -1.73
CA PRO A 19 -14.00 -0.22 -1.63
C PRO A 19 -12.61 0.42 -1.44
N GLU A 20 -12.43 1.68 -1.84
CA GLU A 20 -11.13 2.37 -1.74
C GLU A 20 -10.96 3.01 -0.36
N THR A 21 -12.06 3.53 0.20
CA THR A 21 -12.07 4.15 1.53
C THR A 21 -13.21 3.59 2.37
N ARG A 22 -12.96 2.45 3.00
CA ARG A 22 -13.93 1.86 3.93
C ARG A 22 -13.89 2.63 5.25
N LEU A 23 -14.88 3.49 5.49
CA LEU A 23 -15.09 4.12 6.78
C LEU A 23 -15.91 3.17 7.65
N GLU A 24 -15.43 2.86 8.84
CA GLU A 24 -16.15 2.11 9.85
C GLU A 24 -16.69 3.04 10.93
N TYR A 25 -17.89 2.73 11.44
CA TYR A 25 -18.56 3.48 12.51
C TYR A 25 -19.04 2.55 13.62
N CYS A 26 -18.80 2.93 14.88
CA CYS A 26 -19.31 2.24 16.05
C CYS A 26 -20.54 2.95 16.63
N PRO A 27 -21.73 2.34 16.61
CA PRO A 27 -22.93 2.94 17.21
C PRO A 27 -22.87 3.01 18.74
N GLY A 28 -22.05 2.20 19.40
CA GLY A 28 -21.97 2.16 20.86
C GLY A 28 -21.17 3.31 21.48
N CYS A 29 -20.17 3.84 20.78
CA CYS A 29 -19.36 4.97 21.28
C CYS A 29 -19.32 6.17 20.32
N GLY A 30 -19.98 6.09 19.17
CA GLY A 30 -20.02 7.15 18.16
C GLY A 30 -18.71 7.36 17.39
N MET A 31 -17.67 6.55 17.63
CA MET A 31 -16.40 6.68 16.93
C MET A 31 -16.52 6.21 15.47
N ALA A 32 -15.97 7.00 14.55
CA ALA A 32 -15.72 6.60 13.17
C ALA A 32 -14.21 6.49 12.92
N TRP A 33 -13.78 5.51 12.12
CA TRP A 33 -12.37 5.34 11.74
C TRP A 33 -12.25 4.78 10.33
N LEU A 34 -11.12 5.08 9.68
CA LEU A 34 -10.78 4.48 8.41
C LEU A 34 -10.35 3.04 8.64
N ALA A 35 -11.13 2.09 8.13
CA ALA A 35 -10.66 0.73 7.94
C ALA A 35 -9.76 0.75 6.71
N PHE A 36 -8.46 0.96 6.93
CA PHE A 36 -7.48 0.90 5.86
C PHE A 36 -7.64 -0.42 5.11
N GLY A 37 -8.13 -0.30 3.87
CA GLY A 37 -8.28 -1.39 2.93
C GLY A 37 -6.96 -2.13 2.82
N ARG A 38 -7.05 -3.46 2.92
CA ARG A 38 -5.97 -4.46 2.91
C ARG A 38 -4.64 -3.89 2.43
N LYS A 39 -3.61 -3.89 3.28
CA LYS A 39 -2.21 -3.86 2.82
C LYS A 39 -2.12 -4.83 1.64
N GLN A 40 -1.74 -4.37 0.45
CA GLN A 40 -1.56 -5.21 -0.73
C GLN A 40 -0.05 -5.49 -0.87
N PRO A 41 0.51 -6.48 -0.16
CA PRO A 41 1.97 -6.65 -0.08
C PRO A 41 2.58 -6.95 -1.46
N GLN A 42 1.78 -7.55 -2.34
CA GLN A 42 2.09 -7.83 -3.73
C GLN A 42 2.38 -6.57 -4.56
N VAL A 43 1.69 -5.45 -4.29
CA VAL A 43 1.96 -4.17 -4.98
C VAL A 43 3.36 -3.65 -4.60
N TYR A 44 3.69 -3.72 -3.31
CA TYR A 44 5.02 -3.31 -2.83
C TYR A 44 6.13 -4.20 -3.39
N ALA A 45 5.94 -5.52 -3.40
CA ALA A 45 6.91 -6.45 -3.99
C ALA A 45 7.11 -6.22 -5.51
N GLN A 46 6.04 -5.87 -6.22
CA GLN A 46 6.11 -5.53 -7.64
C GLN A 46 6.90 -4.24 -7.88
N LEU A 47 6.64 -3.21 -7.06
CA LEU A 47 7.38 -1.93 -7.10
C LEU A 47 8.88 -2.14 -6.84
N GLU A 48 9.25 -2.93 -5.83
CA GLU A 48 10.65 -3.27 -5.52
C GLU A 48 11.34 -3.98 -6.69
N THR A 49 10.64 -4.91 -7.34
CA THR A 49 11.16 -5.62 -8.52
C THR A 49 11.41 -4.67 -9.68
N GLN A 50 10.46 -3.75 -9.95
CA GLN A 50 10.60 -2.77 -11.02
C GLN A 50 11.75 -1.79 -10.74
N LEU A 51 11.92 -1.35 -9.50
CA LEU A 51 13.01 -0.46 -9.11
C LEU A 51 14.37 -1.09 -9.41
N ARG A 52 14.58 -2.36 -9.01
CA ARG A 52 15.82 -3.09 -9.29
C ARG A 52 16.13 -3.19 -10.78
N GLN A 53 15.11 -3.51 -11.60
CA GLN A 53 15.27 -3.56 -13.05
C GLN A 53 15.65 -2.20 -13.64
N TRP A 54 15.16 -1.10 -13.07
CA TRP A 54 15.50 0.24 -13.53
C TRP A 54 16.93 0.62 -13.16
N GLU A 55 17.37 0.30 -11.94
CA GLU A 55 18.74 0.51 -11.48
C GLU A 55 19.75 -0.25 -12.35
N GLU A 56 19.49 -1.53 -12.65
CA GLU A 56 20.35 -2.31 -13.56
C GLU A 56 20.41 -1.73 -14.97
N ARG A 57 19.27 -1.25 -15.49
CA ARG A 57 19.25 -0.59 -16.81
C ARG A 57 20.02 0.72 -16.79
N LEU A 58 19.97 1.47 -15.70
CA LEU A 58 20.72 2.71 -15.55
C LEU A 58 22.23 2.43 -15.49
N ALA A 59 22.65 1.45 -14.69
CA ALA A 59 24.05 1.04 -14.60
C ALA A 59 24.61 0.59 -15.96
N ARG A 60 23.89 -0.29 -16.68
CA ARG A 60 24.29 -0.73 -18.03
C ARG A 60 24.44 0.43 -19.01
N ARG A 61 23.58 1.45 -18.93
CA ARG A 61 23.71 2.65 -19.77
C ARG A 61 24.94 3.46 -19.42
N GLN A 62 25.21 3.66 -18.12
CA GLN A 62 26.40 4.39 -17.68
C GLN A 62 27.68 3.70 -18.17
N ASP A 63 27.78 2.37 -18.03
CA ASP A 63 28.95 1.60 -18.50
C ASP A 63 29.16 1.71 -20.02
N GLN A 64 28.08 1.63 -20.81
CA GLN A 64 28.14 1.81 -22.28
C GLN A 64 28.55 3.24 -22.68
N THR A 65 28.17 4.23 -21.88
CA THR A 65 28.53 5.63 -22.14
C THR A 65 30.03 5.86 -21.90
N VAL A 66 30.61 5.19 -20.89
CA VAL A 66 32.04 5.27 -20.57
C VAL A 66 32.91 4.56 -21.62
N LEU A 67 32.49 3.38 -22.09
CA LEU A 67 33.17 2.63 -23.16
C LEU A 67 33.18 3.36 -24.51
N SER A 68 32.17 4.19 -24.78
CA SER A 68 32.08 4.96 -26.03
C SER A 68 32.90 6.26 -26.01
N GLN A 69 33.54 6.62 -24.88
CA GLN A 69 34.32 7.85 -24.70
C GLN A 69 35.85 7.61 -24.64
N HIS A 70 36.33 6.38 -24.87
CA HIS A 70 37.76 6.07 -24.99
C HIS A 70 38.03 5.25 -26.28
N PRO A 71 38.47 5.90 -27.37
CA PRO A 71 39.11 5.21 -28.50
C PRO A 71 40.52 4.72 -28.17
#